data_AF-A0A218Y1J5-F1
#
_entry.id   AF-A0A218Y1J5-F1
#
_cell.length_a   1.000
_cell.length_b   1.000
_cell.length_c   1.000
_cell.angle_alpha   90.00
_cell.angle_beta   90.00
_cell.angle_gamma   90.00
#
_symmetry.space_group_name_H-M   'P 1'
#
loop_
_entity.id
_entity.type
_entity.pdbx_description
1 polymer ?
#
loop_
_entity_poly.entity_id
_entity_poly.type
_entity_poly.pdbx_seq_one_letter_code
_entity_poly.pdbx_strand_id
1 'polypeptide(L)'
;MLSWVLGEPNSRVANEVRSSHPKVLASWFRLKYLHIALGALALSAPILLPVNLTLLYGYYTIVSNVFQEISQTCYETINISWSQIDQLASTSHGLQNLSETFKTCRPLKCASELKNYLINMYIDLAQYNNPFKNQVAKLCDVMNSNPSLPTLEKIFAGVVATYGNVKCYVNATSNDPSGWSWQDIKLFGSNIIFSNGLKDPFSSGG
;
A
#
# COMPACT_ATOMS: atom_id res chain seq x y z
N MET A 1 13.24 -10.85 -1.84
CA MET A 1 13.81 -9.60 -2.38
C MET A 1 15.12 -9.31 -1.64
N LEU A 2 16.24 -9.79 -2.19
CA LEU A 2 17.55 -9.88 -1.54
C LEU A 2 18.39 -8.60 -1.76
N SER A 3 19.25 -8.26 -0.81
CA SER A 3 20.26 -7.20 -0.90
C SER A 3 21.52 -7.60 -0.14
N TRP A 4 22.68 -7.17 -0.62
CA TRP A 4 23.99 -7.50 -0.07
C TRP A 4 24.80 -6.21 0.19
N VAL A 5 25.57 -6.21 1.29
CA VAL A 5 26.65 -5.24 1.53
C VAL A 5 27.96 -6.00 1.38
N LEU A 6 28.85 -5.54 0.51
CA LEU A 6 30.14 -6.17 0.26
C LEU A 6 31.22 -5.52 1.13
N GLY A 7 31.81 -6.31 2.04
CA GLY A 7 32.99 -5.95 2.82
C GLY A 7 34.31 -6.17 2.04
N GLU A 8 35.43 -5.79 2.65
CA GLU A 8 36.79 -5.93 2.08
C GLU A 8 37.11 -7.34 1.56
N PRO A 9 38.05 -7.48 0.60
CA PRO A 9 38.32 -8.73 -0.13
C PRO A 9 38.66 -9.96 0.74
N ASN A 10 39.06 -9.77 2.01
CA ASN A 10 39.33 -10.84 2.97
C ASN A 10 38.29 -11.00 4.08
N SER A 11 37.21 -10.22 4.07
CA SER A 11 36.12 -10.30 5.05
C SER A 11 34.83 -10.82 4.39
N ARG A 12 34.49 -12.09 4.64
CA ARG A 12 33.21 -12.68 4.21
C ARG A 12 32.09 -12.27 5.16
N VAL A 13 31.75 -10.98 5.20
CA VAL A 13 30.50 -10.55 5.84
C VAL A 13 29.54 -10.14 4.74
N ALA A 14 28.64 -11.06 4.41
CA ALA A 14 27.60 -10.88 3.43
C ALA A 14 26.26 -11.05 4.16
N ASN A 15 25.69 -9.94 4.65
CA ASN A 15 24.45 -9.97 5.41
C ASN A 15 23.25 -9.79 4.47
N GLU A 16 22.35 -10.78 4.47
CA GLU A 16 21.09 -10.74 3.74
C GLU A 16 20.15 -9.71 4.40
N VAL A 17 19.81 -8.63 3.67
CA VAL A 17 18.86 -7.63 4.16
C VAL A 17 17.51 -7.80 3.47
N ARG A 18 16.50 -8.21 4.25
CA ARG A 18 15.16 -8.54 3.75
C ARG A 18 14.17 -7.37 3.75
N SER A 19 14.36 -6.35 4.60
CA SER A 19 13.46 -5.18 4.74
C SER A 19 13.96 -3.94 3.97
N SER A 20 13.05 -3.09 3.46
CA SER A 20 13.36 -1.91 2.63
C SER A 20 14.16 -0.83 3.37
N HIS A 21 13.85 -0.58 4.65
CA HIS A 21 14.51 0.42 5.49
C HIS A 21 16.01 0.15 5.70
N PRO A 22 16.44 -1.06 6.12
CA PRO A 22 17.86 -1.36 6.24
C PRO A 22 18.59 -1.37 4.88
N LYS A 23 17.89 -1.52 3.75
CA LYS A 23 18.49 -1.33 2.41
C LYS A 23 18.76 0.15 2.10
N VAL A 24 17.83 1.05 2.45
CA VAL A 24 18.06 2.50 2.35
C VAL A 24 19.24 2.90 3.25
N LEU A 25 19.29 2.37 4.47
CA LEU A 25 20.41 2.61 5.39
C LEU A 25 21.74 2.05 4.86
N ALA A 26 21.74 0.86 4.24
CA ALA A 26 22.92 0.30 3.60
C ALA A 26 23.45 1.19 2.45
N SER A 27 22.55 1.76 1.64
CA SER A 27 22.93 2.72 0.60
C SER A 27 23.54 4.00 1.19
N TRP A 28 22.92 4.57 2.24
CA TRP A 28 23.46 5.74 2.93
C TRP A 28 24.80 5.45 3.63
N PHE A 29 24.98 4.25 4.19
CA PHE A 29 26.22 3.82 4.82
C PHE A 29 27.35 3.76 3.79
N ARG A 30 27.12 3.19 2.60
CA ARG A 30 28.10 3.21 1.50
C ARG A 30 28.45 4.64 1.07
N LEU A 31 27.45 5.53 0.96
CA LEU A 31 27.68 6.93 0.55
C LEU A 31 28.45 7.75 1.59
N LYS A 32 28.24 7.51 2.89
CA LYS A 32 28.96 8.23 3.96
C LYS A 32 30.31 7.61 4.31
N TYR A 33 30.46 6.30 4.16
CA TYR A 33 31.66 5.56 4.56
C TYR A 33 32.26 4.81 3.38
N LEU A 34 32.69 5.57 2.37
CA LEU A 34 33.21 5.02 1.12
C LEU A 34 34.48 4.16 1.28
N HIS A 35 35.17 4.28 2.41
CA HIS A 35 36.39 3.52 2.73
C HIS A 35 36.11 2.23 3.52
N ILE A 36 34.88 2.03 4.02
CA ILE A 36 34.51 0.88 4.88
C ILE A 36 33.76 -0.19 4.10
N ALA A 37 32.87 0.23 3.19
CA ALA A 37 32.06 -0.68 2.38
C ALA A 37 32.51 -0.64 0.93
N LEU A 38 32.77 -1.80 0.31
CA LEU A 38 33.16 -1.89 -1.10
C LEU A 38 31.99 -1.53 -2.03
N GLY A 39 30.78 -1.92 -1.64
CA GLY A 39 29.55 -1.64 -2.36
C GLY A 39 28.29 -2.03 -1.58
N ALA A 40 27.15 -1.49 -2.02
CA ALA A 40 25.83 -1.84 -1.50
C ALA A 40 24.89 -2.07 -2.68
N LEU A 41 24.24 -3.23 -2.73
CA LEU A 41 23.14 -3.49 -3.66
C LEU A 41 21.84 -3.32 -2.90
N ALA A 42 21.03 -2.35 -3.28
CA ALA A 42 19.78 -1.99 -2.60
C ALA A 42 18.58 -2.13 -3.56
N LEU A 43 17.95 -3.30 -3.58
CA LEU A 43 16.81 -3.58 -4.46
C LEU A 43 15.49 -3.17 -3.79
N SER A 44 14.69 -2.38 -4.52
CA SER A 44 13.44 -1.76 -4.06
C SER A 44 13.61 -0.99 -2.75
N ALA A 45 14.77 -0.36 -2.61
CA ALA A 45 15.04 0.60 -1.56
C ALA A 45 14.70 1.98 -2.11
N PRO A 46 13.61 2.63 -1.65
CA PRO A 46 13.26 3.94 -2.16
C PRO A 46 14.15 4.98 -1.46
N ILE A 47 15.43 5.03 -1.86
CA ILE A 47 16.47 5.89 -1.27
C ILE A 47 16.08 7.37 -1.38
N LEU A 48 15.22 7.71 -2.36
CA LEU A 48 14.69 9.04 -2.62
C LEU A 48 13.32 9.31 -1.98
N LEU A 49 12.60 8.32 -1.42
CA LEU A 49 11.29 8.56 -0.77
C LEU A 49 11.35 9.54 0.41
N PRO A 50 12.39 9.48 1.28
CA PRO A 50 12.45 10.37 2.44
C PRO A 50 12.51 11.85 2.06
N VAL A 51 12.90 12.13 0.82
CA VAL A 51 13.26 13.45 0.30
C VAL A 51 12.03 14.30 -0.06
N ASN A 52 10.85 13.73 -0.35
CA ASN A 52 9.77 14.54 -0.94
C ASN A 52 8.33 14.03 -0.71
N LEU A 53 7.42 14.94 -0.32
CA LEU A 53 5.96 14.75 -0.30
C LEU A 53 5.36 14.44 -1.69
N THR A 54 6.01 14.85 -2.78
CA THR A 54 5.54 14.54 -4.15
C THR A 54 5.73 13.07 -4.53
N LEU A 55 6.61 12.33 -3.83
CA LEU A 55 6.78 10.89 -4.02
C LEU A 55 5.66 10.06 -3.41
N LEU A 56 4.92 10.61 -2.44
CA LEU A 56 3.69 10.00 -1.91
C LEU A 56 2.61 9.94 -3.01
N TYR A 57 2.45 11.01 -3.80
CA TYR A 57 1.58 10.98 -4.99
C TYR A 57 2.10 10.02 -6.06
N GLY A 58 3.42 9.98 -6.28
CA GLY A 58 4.04 9.00 -7.19
C GLY A 58 3.77 7.55 -6.79
N TYR A 59 3.79 7.26 -5.48
CA TYR A 59 3.51 5.93 -4.95
C TYR A 59 2.08 5.47 -5.25
N TYR A 60 1.09 6.30 -4.92
CA TYR A 60 -0.30 5.97 -5.20
C TYR A 60 -0.63 5.93 -6.71
N THR A 61 0.06 6.75 -7.51
CA THR A 61 -0.02 6.67 -8.98
C THR A 61 0.50 5.31 -9.49
N ILE A 62 1.61 4.81 -8.94
CA ILE A 62 2.13 3.48 -9.32
C ILE A 62 1.12 2.38 -8.95
N VAL A 63 0.54 2.43 -7.75
CA VAL A 63 -0.51 1.48 -7.34
C VAL A 63 -1.68 1.53 -8.32
N SER A 64 -2.13 2.73 -8.69
CA SER A 64 -3.20 2.94 -9.68
C SER A 64 -2.90 2.33 -11.04
N ASN A 65 -1.69 2.51 -11.55
CA ASN A 65 -1.27 1.97 -12.83
C ASN A 65 -1.30 0.42 -12.82
N VAL A 66 -0.91 -0.23 -11.71
CA VAL A 66 -0.98 -1.69 -11.60
C VAL A 66 -2.41 -2.20 -11.79
N PHE A 67 -3.40 -1.54 -11.18
CA PHE A 67 -4.80 -1.92 -11.35
C PHE A 67 -5.32 -1.60 -12.76
N GLN A 68 -4.94 -0.46 -13.34
CA GLN A 68 -5.32 -0.09 -14.71
C GLN A 68 -4.78 -1.07 -15.75
N GLU A 69 -3.50 -1.45 -15.64
CA GLU A 69 -2.84 -2.37 -16.57
C GLU A 69 -3.47 -3.78 -16.53
N ILE A 70 -3.93 -4.21 -15.35
CA ILE A 70 -4.57 -5.53 -15.19
C ILE A 70 -6.03 -5.50 -15.62
N SER A 71 -6.79 -4.49 -15.18
CA SER A 71 -8.20 -4.36 -15.54
C SER A 71 -8.70 -2.94 -15.35
N GLN A 72 -8.97 -2.27 -16.47
CA GLN A 72 -9.56 -0.92 -16.49
C GLN A 72 -10.90 -0.86 -15.74
N THR A 73 -11.77 -1.87 -15.91
CA THR A 73 -13.08 -1.93 -15.24
C THR A 73 -12.95 -2.09 -13.72
N CYS A 74 -11.97 -2.87 -13.27
CA CYS A 74 -11.66 -3.04 -11.85
C CYS A 74 -11.21 -1.71 -11.23
N TYR A 75 -10.28 -1.01 -11.91
CA TYR A 75 -9.81 0.31 -11.51
C TYR A 75 -10.97 1.33 -11.41
N GLU A 76 -11.84 1.38 -12.42
CA GLU A 76 -13.01 2.28 -12.42
C GLU A 76 -13.98 1.98 -11.29
N THR A 77 -14.21 0.69 -11.00
CA THR A 77 -15.05 0.24 -9.87
C THR A 77 -14.49 0.71 -8.54
N ILE A 78 -13.16 0.61 -8.34
CA ILE A 78 -12.48 1.11 -7.14
C ILE A 78 -12.62 2.63 -7.04
N ASN A 79 -12.36 3.36 -8.13
CA ASN A 79 -12.43 4.83 -8.16
C ASN A 79 -13.84 5.34 -7.80
N ILE A 80 -14.88 4.73 -8.35
CA ILE A 80 -16.28 5.09 -8.06
C ILE A 80 -16.67 4.71 -6.63
N SER A 81 -16.11 3.63 -6.07
CA SER A 81 -16.47 3.18 -4.72
C SER A 81 -16.19 4.23 -3.64
N TRP A 82 -15.17 5.09 -3.83
CA TRP A 82 -14.80 6.10 -2.83
C TRP A 82 -15.87 7.15 -2.61
N SER A 83 -16.46 7.66 -3.70
CA SER A 83 -17.53 8.64 -3.60
C SER A 83 -18.82 8.02 -3.03
N GLN A 84 -19.09 6.75 -3.35
CA GLN A 84 -20.22 6.03 -2.78
C GLN A 84 -20.08 5.78 -1.29
N ILE A 85 -18.86 5.46 -0.81
CA ILE A 85 -18.58 5.34 0.62
C ILE A 85 -18.85 6.67 1.33
N ASP A 86 -18.40 7.80 0.77
CA ASP A 86 -18.64 9.12 1.39
C ASP A 86 -20.12 9.50 1.40
N GLN A 87 -20.81 9.27 0.29
CA GLN A 87 -22.24 9.55 0.18
C GLN A 87 -23.05 8.73 1.18
N LEU A 88 -22.77 7.43 1.29
CA LEU A 88 -23.44 6.57 2.26
C LEU A 88 -23.08 7.00 3.68
N ALA A 89 -21.80 7.21 3.99
CA ALA A 89 -21.36 7.61 5.32
C ALA A 89 -21.94 8.95 5.81
N SER A 90 -22.36 9.83 4.88
CA SER A 90 -23.00 11.11 5.20
C SER A 90 -24.47 10.97 5.66
N THR A 91 -25.07 9.79 5.51
CA THR A 91 -26.45 9.50 5.94
C THR A 91 -26.51 9.01 7.39
N SER A 92 -27.65 9.21 8.07
CA SER A 92 -27.82 8.90 9.50
C SER A 92 -27.56 7.43 9.89
N HIS A 93 -27.88 6.47 9.02
CA HIS A 93 -27.63 5.03 9.21
C HIS A 93 -26.55 4.46 8.28
N GLY A 94 -25.85 5.32 7.52
CA GLY A 94 -24.93 4.90 6.49
C GLY A 94 -23.69 4.18 7.01
N LEU A 95 -23.11 4.66 8.11
CA LEU A 95 -21.96 4.01 8.75
C LEU A 95 -22.31 2.61 9.28
N GLN A 96 -23.55 2.41 9.76
CA GLN A 96 -24.03 1.10 10.18
C GLN A 96 -24.17 0.17 8.99
N ASN A 97 -24.78 0.63 7.90
CA ASN A 97 -24.92 -0.15 6.66
C ASN A 97 -23.55 -0.54 6.05
N LEU A 98 -22.58 0.39 6.08
CA LEU A 98 -21.20 0.11 5.68
C LEU A 98 -20.55 -0.92 6.62
N SER A 99 -20.80 -0.82 7.92
CA SER A 99 -20.28 -1.76 8.92
C SER A 99 -20.78 -3.18 8.69
N GLU A 100 -22.03 -3.32 8.27
CA GLU A 100 -22.69 -4.60 7.95
C GLU A 100 -22.19 -5.16 6.61
N THR A 101 -22.19 -4.33 5.55
CA THR A 101 -21.71 -4.72 4.21
C THR A 101 -20.27 -5.23 4.26
N PHE A 102 -19.37 -4.53 4.96
CA PHE A 102 -17.95 -4.90 5.04
C PHE A 102 -17.61 -5.85 6.19
N LYS A 103 -18.60 -6.35 6.95
CA LYS A 103 -18.44 -7.23 8.13
C LYS A 103 -17.31 -6.75 9.05
N THR A 104 -17.45 -5.53 9.53
CA THR A 104 -16.46 -4.89 10.41
C THR A 104 -16.48 -5.52 11.81
N CYS A 105 -15.33 -5.58 12.50
CA CYS A 105 -15.25 -6.19 13.83
C CYS A 105 -15.91 -5.32 14.91
N ARG A 106 -15.96 -4.01 14.67
CA ARG A 106 -16.57 -2.99 15.52
C ARG A 106 -17.27 -1.97 14.61
N PRO A 107 -18.38 -1.36 15.06
CA PRO A 107 -19.05 -0.32 14.29
C PRO A 107 -18.09 0.78 13.86
N LEU A 108 -18.14 1.17 12.59
CA LEU A 108 -17.31 2.23 12.03
C LEU A 108 -17.65 3.57 12.69
N LYS A 109 -16.62 4.33 13.10
CA LYS A 109 -16.81 5.68 13.65
C LYS A 109 -16.81 6.73 12.54
N CYS A 110 -16.02 6.53 11.50
CA CYS A 110 -15.84 7.46 10.39
C CYS A 110 -15.60 6.70 9.08
N ALA A 111 -15.94 7.32 7.94
CA ALA A 111 -15.67 6.75 6.61
C ALA A 111 -14.18 6.52 6.35
N SER A 112 -13.33 7.39 6.91
CA SER A 112 -11.86 7.32 6.78
C SER A 112 -11.28 6.01 7.31
N GLU A 113 -11.89 5.42 8.32
CA GLU A 113 -11.45 4.14 8.91
C GLU A 113 -11.55 2.99 7.90
N LEU A 114 -12.69 2.90 7.21
CA LEU A 114 -12.91 1.93 6.13
C LEU A 114 -12.02 2.25 4.92
N LYS A 115 -11.92 3.51 4.52
CA LYS A 115 -11.10 3.93 3.38
C LYS A 115 -9.62 3.59 3.59
N ASN A 116 -9.08 3.91 4.77
CA ASN A 116 -7.69 3.61 5.10
C ASN A 116 -7.41 2.11 5.08
N TYR A 117 -8.34 1.28 5.59
CA TYR A 117 -8.23 -0.17 5.51
C TYR A 117 -8.15 -0.66 4.05
N LEU A 118 -9.05 -0.18 3.20
CA LEU A 118 -9.09 -0.56 1.78
C LEU A 118 -7.84 -0.07 1.03
N ILE A 119 -7.40 1.16 1.26
CA ILE A 119 -6.18 1.73 0.68
C ILE A 119 -4.96 0.86 1.04
N ASN A 120 -4.81 0.51 2.31
CA ASN A 120 -3.71 -0.35 2.76
C ASN A 120 -3.75 -1.73 2.12
N MET A 121 -4.94 -2.33 1.98
CA MET A 121 -5.12 -3.60 1.29
C MET A 121 -4.68 -3.51 -0.19
N TYR A 122 -5.13 -2.50 -0.94
CA TYR A 122 -4.77 -2.34 -2.35
C TYR A 122 -3.27 -2.08 -2.53
N ILE A 123 -2.69 -1.30 -1.62
CA ILE A 123 -1.24 -1.08 -1.55
C ILE A 123 -0.49 -2.40 -1.34
N ASP A 124 -0.90 -3.20 -0.36
CA ASP A 124 -0.25 -4.49 -0.08
C ASP A 124 -0.35 -5.44 -1.27
N LEU A 125 -1.52 -5.48 -1.91
CA LEU A 125 -1.74 -6.28 -3.11
C LEU A 125 -0.83 -5.84 -4.26
N ALA A 126 -0.66 -4.54 -4.51
CA ALA A 126 0.22 -4.04 -5.55
C ALA A 126 1.70 -4.30 -5.23
N GLN A 127 2.12 -4.08 -3.98
CA GLN A 127 3.52 -4.26 -3.56
C GLN A 127 3.98 -5.72 -3.60
N TYR A 128 3.10 -6.65 -3.21
CA TYR A 128 3.42 -8.07 -3.11
C TYR A 128 2.85 -8.88 -4.27
N ASN A 129 2.46 -8.22 -5.38
CA ASN A 129 1.89 -8.85 -6.57
C ASN A 129 2.91 -9.79 -7.25
N ASN A 130 2.99 -11.02 -6.76
CA ASN A 130 3.89 -12.02 -7.27
C ASN A 130 3.28 -12.69 -8.52
N PRO A 131 4.04 -12.88 -9.62
CA PRO A 131 3.57 -13.53 -10.85
C PRO A 131 2.99 -14.94 -10.66
N PHE A 132 3.34 -15.64 -9.58
CA PHE A 132 2.76 -16.96 -9.26
C PHE A 132 1.40 -16.86 -8.54
N LYS A 133 1.16 -15.76 -7.83
CA LYS A 133 -0.07 -15.58 -7.04
C LYS A 133 -1.11 -14.74 -7.77
N ASN A 134 -0.68 -13.83 -8.66
CA ASN A 134 -1.50 -12.91 -9.43
C ASN A 134 -2.63 -12.31 -8.58
N GLN A 135 -2.25 -11.75 -7.41
CA GLN A 135 -3.21 -11.39 -6.37
C GLN A 135 -4.13 -10.26 -6.84
N VAL A 136 -3.58 -9.29 -7.57
CA VAL A 136 -4.37 -8.19 -8.15
C VAL A 136 -5.31 -8.71 -9.24
N ALA A 137 -4.85 -9.63 -10.09
CA ALA A 137 -5.71 -10.23 -11.13
C ALA A 137 -6.88 -11.00 -10.50
N LYS A 138 -6.61 -11.84 -9.49
CA LYS A 138 -7.66 -12.57 -8.75
C LYS A 138 -8.69 -11.65 -8.12
N LEU A 139 -8.24 -10.54 -7.52
CA LEU A 139 -9.13 -9.53 -6.97
C LEU A 139 -10.05 -8.98 -8.06
N CYS A 140 -9.47 -8.53 -9.17
CA CYS A 140 -10.20 -7.93 -10.27
C CYS A 140 -11.12 -8.93 -10.98
N ASP A 141 -10.72 -10.20 -11.11
CA ASP A 141 -11.54 -11.27 -11.68
C ASP A 141 -12.82 -11.46 -10.84
N VAL A 142 -12.69 -11.51 -9.51
CA VAL A 142 -13.85 -11.62 -8.60
C VAL A 142 -14.75 -10.39 -8.67
N MET A 143 -14.18 -9.19 -8.71
CA MET A 143 -14.94 -7.95 -8.83
C MET A 143 -15.71 -7.86 -10.16
N ASN A 144 -15.12 -8.37 -11.24
CA ASN A 144 -15.72 -8.36 -12.58
C ASN A 144 -16.67 -9.55 -12.81
N SER A 145 -16.62 -10.60 -11.97
CA SER A 145 -17.39 -11.83 -12.16
C SER A 145 -18.90 -11.63 -12.15
N ASN A 146 -19.40 -10.62 -11.42
CA ASN A 146 -20.84 -10.36 -11.33
C ASN A 146 -21.18 -8.88 -11.56
N PRO A 147 -21.41 -8.46 -12.81
CA PRO A 147 -21.63 -7.06 -13.16
C PRO A 147 -22.91 -6.48 -12.56
N SER A 148 -23.90 -7.31 -12.22
CA SER A 148 -25.17 -6.90 -11.63
C SER A 148 -25.09 -6.54 -10.14
N LEU A 149 -23.99 -6.88 -9.45
CA LEU A 149 -23.82 -6.52 -8.04
C LEU A 149 -23.58 -5.02 -7.87
N PRO A 150 -24.07 -4.43 -6.76
CA PRO A 150 -23.68 -3.09 -6.34
C PRO A 150 -22.16 -2.97 -6.21
N THR A 151 -21.62 -1.80 -6.51
CA THR A 151 -20.17 -1.52 -6.45
C THR A 151 -19.55 -1.89 -5.10
N LEU A 152 -20.18 -1.55 -3.97
CA LEU A 152 -19.65 -1.89 -2.66
C LEU A 152 -19.62 -3.39 -2.37
N GLU A 153 -20.60 -4.14 -2.89
CA GLU A 153 -20.61 -5.60 -2.77
C GLU A 153 -19.53 -6.25 -3.63
N LYS A 154 -19.24 -5.69 -4.82
CA LYS A 154 -18.10 -6.12 -5.65
C LYS A 154 -16.79 -5.93 -4.89
N ILE A 155 -16.60 -4.76 -4.26
CA ILE A 155 -15.41 -4.48 -3.45
C ILE A 155 -15.33 -5.47 -2.29
N PHE A 156 -16.43 -5.73 -1.59
CA PHE A 156 -16.46 -6.69 -0.48
C PHE A 156 -16.12 -8.11 -0.95
N ALA A 157 -16.63 -8.57 -2.10
CA ALA A 157 -16.25 -9.85 -2.68
C ALA A 157 -14.74 -9.95 -2.93
N GLY A 158 -14.12 -8.85 -3.36
CA GLY A 158 -12.67 -8.73 -3.50
C GLY A 158 -11.91 -8.82 -2.16
N VAL A 159 -12.43 -8.18 -1.10
CA VAL A 159 -11.86 -8.28 0.26
C VAL A 159 -11.88 -9.73 0.75
N VAL A 160 -13.00 -10.43 0.56
CA VAL A 160 -13.15 -11.86 0.91
C VAL A 160 -12.19 -12.73 0.11
N ALA A 161 -12.01 -12.45 -1.19
CA ALA A 161 -11.07 -13.18 -2.03
C ALA A 161 -9.60 -13.01 -1.59
N THR A 162 -9.27 -11.84 -1.02
CA THR A 162 -7.91 -11.51 -0.57
C THR A 162 -7.56 -12.18 0.76
N TYR A 163 -8.44 -12.07 1.76
CA TYR A 163 -8.17 -12.54 3.12
C TYR A 163 -8.81 -13.89 3.47
N GLY A 164 -9.64 -14.43 2.59
CA GLY A 164 -10.45 -15.62 2.86
C GLY A 164 -11.63 -15.32 3.78
N ASN A 165 -12.35 -16.36 4.18
CA ASN A 165 -13.54 -16.22 5.01
C ASN A 165 -13.16 -16.09 6.49
N VAL A 166 -13.12 -14.86 7.00
CA VAL A 166 -12.87 -14.54 8.40
C VAL A 166 -14.12 -14.00 9.09
N LYS A 167 -14.14 -14.03 10.43
CA LYS A 167 -15.27 -13.58 11.25
C LYS A 167 -15.59 -12.09 11.02
N CYS A 168 -14.56 -11.26 10.84
CA CYS A 168 -14.66 -9.85 10.53
C CYS A 168 -13.35 -9.34 9.90
N TYR A 169 -13.41 -8.25 9.13
CA TYR A 169 -12.28 -7.77 8.32
C TYR A 169 -11.65 -6.49 8.88
N VAL A 170 -12.47 -5.47 9.11
CA VAL A 170 -11.99 -4.12 9.48
C VAL A 170 -11.90 -3.98 11.01
N ASN A 171 -10.88 -3.27 11.50
CA ASN A 171 -10.65 -2.94 12.91
C ASN A 171 -10.41 -4.12 13.85
N ALA A 172 -9.76 -5.18 13.37
CA ALA A 172 -9.23 -6.21 14.24
C ALA A 172 -8.17 -5.62 15.17
N THR A 173 -8.18 -6.01 16.46
CA THR A 173 -7.17 -5.58 17.42
C THR A 173 -5.81 -6.18 17.06
N SER A 174 -4.90 -5.36 16.53
CA SER A 174 -3.49 -5.73 16.39
C SER A 174 -2.71 -5.25 17.61
N ASN A 175 -2.13 -6.20 18.35
CA ASN A 175 -1.19 -5.93 19.44
C ASN A 175 0.24 -5.80 18.89
N ASP A 176 0.45 -5.02 17.82
CA ASP A 176 1.78 -4.85 17.24
C ASP A 176 2.39 -3.51 17.68
N PRO A 177 3.33 -3.50 18.65
CA PRO A 177 4.01 -2.29 19.07
C PRO A 177 5.05 -1.93 18.00
N SER A 178 4.59 -1.45 16.85
CA SER A 178 5.47 -1.12 15.75
C SER A 178 6.28 0.13 16.08
N GLY A 179 7.59 -0.05 16.34
CA GLY A 179 8.55 1.05 16.53
C GLY A 179 8.71 1.98 15.31
N TRP A 180 8.04 1.65 14.20
CA TRP A 180 8.00 2.42 12.95
C TRP A 180 7.37 3.81 13.11
N SER A 181 6.35 3.97 13.97
CA SER A 181 5.71 5.28 14.15
C SER A 181 6.66 6.36 14.68
N TRP A 182 7.76 5.96 15.32
CA TRP A 182 8.77 6.88 15.86
C TRP A 182 9.87 7.23 14.88
N GLN A 183 9.99 6.52 13.75
CA GLN A 183 11.02 6.74 12.73
C GLN A 183 10.63 7.79 11.69
N ASP A 184 9.35 8.12 11.60
CA ASP A 184 8.84 9.08 10.63
C ASP A 184 8.95 10.52 11.16
N ILE A 185 9.50 11.38 10.29
CA ILE A 185 9.57 12.85 10.39
C ILE A 185 10.65 13.37 11.35
N LYS A 186 11.91 13.43 10.87
CA LYS A 186 12.87 14.53 11.18
C LYS A 186 14.19 14.46 10.41
N LEU A 187 14.57 13.32 9.80
CA LEU A 187 15.97 13.10 9.39
C LEU A 187 16.33 13.25 7.89
N PHE A 188 15.40 13.46 6.95
CA PHE A 188 15.70 13.23 5.53
C PHE A 188 15.06 14.19 4.46
N GLY A 189 14.91 15.49 4.69
CA GLY A 189 14.37 16.39 3.65
C GLY A 189 15.41 16.89 2.61
N SER A 190 15.09 16.83 1.29
CA SER A 190 15.80 17.58 0.23
C SER A 190 14.81 18.12 -0.83
N ASN A 191 15.07 19.32 -1.36
CA ASN A 191 14.13 20.08 -2.20
C ASN A 191 14.33 19.84 -3.71
N ILE A 192 13.50 19.01 -4.36
CA ILE A 192 13.27 19.01 -5.82
C ILE A 192 11.80 18.65 -6.08
N ILE A 193 11.06 19.44 -6.87
CA ILE A 193 9.61 19.28 -7.14
C ILE A 193 9.38 18.76 -8.56
N PHE A 194 8.57 17.72 -8.72
CA PHE A 194 7.96 17.32 -10.01
C PHE A 194 6.47 17.02 -9.81
N SER A 195 5.59 17.72 -10.54
CA SER A 195 4.14 17.53 -10.53
C SER A 195 3.70 16.93 -11.86
N ASN A 196 2.91 15.85 -11.85
CA ASN A 196 2.34 15.24 -13.06
C ASN A 196 0.81 15.43 -13.20
N GLY A 197 0.17 16.27 -12.37
CA GLY A 197 -1.22 16.70 -12.57
C GLY A 197 -2.33 15.63 -12.56
N LEU A 198 -2.03 14.36 -12.31
CA LEU A 198 -3.01 13.26 -12.27
C LEU A 198 -3.55 13.05 -10.86
N LYS A 199 -4.88 13.02 -10.72
CA LYS A 199 -5.61 12.78 -9.46
C LYS A 199 -5.79 11.26 -9.29
N ASP A 200 -5.06 10.67 -8.34
CA ASP A 200 -5.06 9.23 -8.11
C ASP A 200 -6.09 8.81 -7.04
N PRO A 201 -6.72 7.63 -7.16
CA PRO A 201 -7.78 7.16 -6.25
C PRO A 201 -7.32 6.71 -4.86
N PHE A 202 -6.02 6.59 -4.60
CA PHE A 202 -5.51 6.11 -3.30
C PHE A 202 -4.92 7.23 -2.44
N SER A 203 -4.72 8.41 -3.02
CA SER A 203 -4.32 9.63 -2.32
C SER A 203 -5.51 10.21 -1.57
N SER A 204 -5.33 10.40 -0.26
CA SER A 204 -6.33 10.92 0.67
C SER A 204 -6.69 12.40 0.46
N GLY A 205 -6.27 13.01 -0.66
CA GLY A 205 -6.56 14.40 -1.06
C GLY A 205 -7.59 14.53 -2.18
N GLY A 206 -8.42 13.50 -2.37
CA GLY A 206 -9.40 13.41 -3.45
C GLY A 206 -10.80 13.88 -3.10
#